data_AF-A0A2K3LFZ6-F1
#
_entry.id   AF-A0A2K3LFZ6-F1
#
_cell.length_a   1.000
_cell.length_b   1.000
_cell.length_c   1.000
_cell.angle_alpha   90.00
_cell.angle_beta   90.00
_cell.angle_gamma   90.00
#
_symmetry.space_group_name_H-M   'P 1'
#
loop_
_entity.id
_entity.type
_entity.pdbx_description
1 polymer ?
#
loop_
_entity_poly.entity_id
_entity_poly.type
_entity_poly.pdbx_seq_one_letter_code
_entity_poly.pdbx_strand_id
1 'polypeptide(L)'
;MLFFLIMFISPSFSSPTTCSTNNDILLSSTRSYPKLQAENLIRGLNLFPKHSINTPENDPHFVHGNIVEKKFTFPGFVDSDPSVEELGHHAGYYRLPHSKAARMFYFFFESRNNKDDPVVIWLTGGPGCSSEIALFYENGPFQFSKENKLSLVWNQYGWDMASNIIFVDQPTGTGFSYTTDDSDVRHDENGVSNDLYDFLQAFFKEHPQFTKNDFYITGESYAGHYIPAFASRVHQGNKA
;
A
#
# COMPACT_ATOMS: atom_id res chain seq x y z
N MET A 1 -29.91 -12.16 -46.31
CA MET A 1 -29.76 -11.94 -44.85
C MET A 1 -29.05 -10.60 -44.72
N LEU A 2 -29.82 -9.54 -44.49
CA LEU A 2 -29.44 -8.15 -44.73
C LEU A 2 -28.98 -7.50 -43.41
N PHE A 3 -27.75 -6.99 -43.38
CA PHE A 3 -27.20 -6.19 -42.28
C PHE A 3 -27.83 -4.79 -42.30
N PHE A 4 -28.38 -4.33 -41.18
CA PHE A 4 -28.78 -2.93 -40.99
C PHE A 4 -27.69 -2.19 -40.21
N LEU A 5 -27.02 -1.27 -40.91
CA LEU A 5 -26.16 -0.22 -40.36
C LEU A 5 -27.03 1.04 -40.21
N ILE A 6 -27.16 1.58 -39.00
CA ILE A 6 -27.87 2.84 -38.77
C ILE A 6 -26.86 3.91 -38.38
N MET A 7 -26.57 4.82 -39.31
CA MET A 7 -25.97 6.13 -39.04
C MET A 7 -27.05 7.08 -38.53
N PHE A 8 -26.77 7.81 -37.45
CA PHE A 8 -27.52 9.02 -37.12
C PHE A 8 -26.64 10.26 -37.20
N ILE A 9 -27.23 11.26 -37.86
CA ILE A 9 -26.67 12.51 -38.36
C ILE A 9 -26.68 13.56 -37.24
N SER A 10 -25.56 14.25 -37.06
CA SER A 10 -25.43 15.45 -36.24
C SER A 10 -25.98 16.70 -36.95
N PRO A 11 -26.61 17.65 -36.25
CA PRO A 11 -26.66 19.04 -36.69
C PRO A 11 -25.72 19.94 -35.87
N SER A 12 -25.05 20.84 -36.57
CA SER A 12 -24.14 21.86 -36.04
C SER A 12 -24.83 23.23 -35.89
N PHE A 13 -24.12 24.12 -35.17
CA PHE A 13 -24.31 25.58 -34.96
C PHE A 13 -25.21 25.96 -33.78
N SER A 14 -24.88 26.92 -32.90
CA SER A 14 -24.05 28.14 -33.00
C SER A 14 -23.67 28.68 -31.59
N SER A 15 -22.67 29.58 -31.50
CA SER A 15 -22.40 30.50 -30.36
C SER A 15 -22.67 31.95 -30.83
N PRO A 16 -22.54 33.04 -30.02
CA PRO A 16 -22.33 33.22 -28.57
C PRO A 16 -23.28 34.29 -27.94
N THR A 17 -23.40 34.40 -26.60
CA THR A 17 -23.53 35.71 -25.91
C THR A 17 -23.26 35.62 -24.41
N THR A 18 -22.44 36.55 -23.92
CA THR A 18 -22.16 36.84 -22.51
C THR A 18 -23.32 37.58 -21.83
N CYS A 19 -23.62 37.27 -20.56
CA CYS A 19 -24.22 38.21 -19.62
C CYS A 19 -23.75 37.95 -18.18
N SER A 20 -23.61 39.02 -17.43
CA SER A 20 -22.87 39.17 -16.18
C SER A 20 -23.75 39.09 -14.93
N THR A 21 -23.08 38.91 -13.79
CA THR A 21 -23.43 39.23 -12.38
C THR A 21 -24.45 38.39 -11.59
N ASN A 22 -23.89 37.89 -10.46
CA ASN A 22 -24.43 37.72 -9.12
C ASN A 22 -25.33 36.52 -8.76
N ASN A 23 -24.71 35.68 -7.89
CA ASN A 23 -25.22 35.09 -6.66
C ASN A 23 -26.60 34.41 -6.71
N ASP A 24 -26.55 33.09 -6.82
CA ASP A 24 -26.95 32.16 -5.74
C ASP A 24 -27.25 30.81 -6.38
N ILE A 25 -26.21 29.98 -6.54
CA ILE A 25 -26.39 28.56 -6.84
C ILE A 25 -25.94 27.80 -5.61
N LEU A 26 -26.96 27.40 -4.85
CA LEU A 26 -26.89 26.42 -3.77
C LEU A 26 -26.19 25.16 -4.34
N LEU A 27 -24.89 25.00 -4.07
CA LEU A 27 -24.16 23.81 -4.45
C LEU A 27 -24.64 22.64 -3.60
N SER A 28 -25.43 21.77 -4.21
CA SER A 28 -25.76 20.43 -3.74
C SER A 28 -24.49 19.71 -3.27
N SER A 29 -24.45 19.40 -1.97
CA SER A 29 -23.28 18.92 -1.22
C SER A 29 -23.01 17.41 -1.34
N THR A 30 -23.62 16.70 -2.30
CA THR A 30 -23.62 15.22 -2.27
C THR A 30 -22.64 14.54 -3.24
N ARG A 31 -21.90 15.29 -4.07
CA ARG A 31 -20.93 14.71 -5.04
C ARG A 31 -19.45 14.70 -4.61
N SER A 32 -19.09 15.28 -3.45
CA SER A 32 -17.68 15.47 -3.05
C SER A 32 -17.12 14.46 -2.05
N TYR A 33 -17.96 13.63 -1.42
CA TYR A 33 -17.56 12.87 -0.23
C TYR A 33 -16.53 11.75 -0.49
N PRO A 34 -16.72 10.83 -1.46
CA PRO A 34 -15.76 9.75 -1.70
C PRO A 34 -14.43 10.26 -2.26
N LYS A 35 -14.47 11.29 -3.11
CA LYS A 35 -13.28 11.92 -3.67
C LYS A 35 -12.44 12.59 -2.59
N LEU A 36 -13.09 13.33 -1.67
CA LEU A 36 -12.40 13.98 -0.55
C LEU A 36 -11.79 12.95 0.41
N GLN A 37 -12.51 11.87 0.71
CA GLN A 37 -11.98 10.77 1.54
C GLN A 37 -10.76 10.10 0.88
N ALA A 38 -10.83 9.83 -0.43
CA ALA A 38 -9.70 9.29 -1.18
C ALA A 38 -8.51 10.27 -1.19
N GLU A 39 -8.74 11.56 -1.41
CA GLU A 39 -7.68 12.58 -1.37
C GLU A 39 -7.04 12.68 0.03
N ASN A 40 -7.83 12.58 1.09
CA ASN A 40 -7.33 12.57 2.46
C ASN A 40 -6.51 11.31 2.75
N LEU A 41 -6.96 10.13 2.29
CA LEU A 41 -6.22 8.88 2.47
C LEU A 41 -4.90 8.89 1.68
N ILE A 42 -4.94 9.32 0.43
CA ILE A 42 -3.75 9.49 -0.42
C ILE A 42 -2.73 10.41 0.28
N ARG A 43 -3.18 11.53 0.86
CA ARG A 43 -2.31 12.44 1.62
C ARG A 43 -1.82 11.82 2.94
N GLY A 44 -2.70 11.13 3.66
CA GLY A 44 -2.40 10.51 4.96
C GLY A 44 -1.33 9.43 4.85
N LEU A 45 -1.47 8.57 3.84
CA LEU A 45 -0.54 7.49 3.51
C LEU A 45 0.66 7.94 2.67
N ASN A 46 0.70 9.23 2.28
CA ASN A 46 1.71 9.79 1.37
C ASN A 46 1.83 9.05 0.02
N LEU A 47 0.71 8.53 -0.49
CA LEU A 47 0.67 7.83 -1.77
C LEU A 47 0.84 8.83 -2.91
N PHE A 48 1.82 8.62 -3.78
CA PHE A 48 2.08 9.43 -4.97
C PHE A 48 2.26 10.94 -4.71
N PRO A 49 3.38 11.35 -4.08
CA PRO A 49 3.66 12.75 -3.84
C PRO A 49 3.72 13.53 -5.17
N LYS A 50 2.72 14.40 -5.41
CA LYS A 50 2.61 15.22 -6.64
C LYS A 50 3.79 16.17 -6.88
N HIS A 51 4.48 16.53 -5.81
CA HIS A 51 5.67 17.37 -5.84
C HIS A 51 6.66 16.82 -4.81
N SER A 52 7.94 17.08 -5.01
CA SER A 52 9.02 16.92 -4.01
C SER A 52 8.84 17.79 -2.75
N ILE A 53 7.65 18.35 -2.55
CA ILE A 53 7.24 19.09 -1.35
C ILE A 53 6.44 18.17 -0.42
N ASN A 54 5.79 17.14 -0.96
CA ASN A 54 5.15 16.04 -0.21
C ASN A 54 6.12 14.87 0.06
N THR A 55 7.17 14.76 -0.75
CA THR A 55 8.41 14.03 -0.45
C THR A 55 9.50 15.08 -0.39
N PRO A 56 9.78 15.67 0.78
CA PRO A 56 10.61 16.86 0.81
C PRO A 56 11.96 16.54 0.14
N GLU A 57 12.27 17.27 -0.93
CA GLU A 57 13.48 17.11 -1.74
C GLU A 57 14.75 17.25 -0.87
N ASN A 58 14.57 17.89 0.28
CA ASN A 58 15.46 17.99 1.42
C ASN A 58 14.70 17.67 2.72
N ASP A 59 13.99 16.55 2.81
CA ASP A 59 13.45 16.10 4.09
C ASP A 59 14.62 15.63 4.93
N PRO A 60 15.01 16.34 6.01
CA PRO A 60 16.02 15.82 6.91
C PRO A 60 15.61 14.46 7.53
N HIS A 61 14.34 14.06 7.42
CA HIS A 61 13.82 12.79 7.94
C HIS A 61 13.81 11.62 6.93
N PHE A 62 13.92 11.85 5.61
CA PHE A 62 13.99 10.77 4.59
C PHE A 62 15.43 10.52 4.13
N VAL A 63 16.25 10.02 5.04
CA VAL A 63 17.64 9.62 4.77
C VAL A 63 17.66 8.22 4.12
N HIS A 64 18.60 7.96 3.21
CA HIS A 64 18.80 6.62 2.66
C HIS A 64 18.90 5.57 3.78
N GLY A 65 18.20 4.45 3.60
CA GLY A 65 18.22 3.36 4.56
C GLY A 65 17.34 3.56 5.80
N ASN A 66 16.49 4.60 5.84
CA ASN A 66 15.49 4.77 6.89
C ASN A 66 14.07 4.51 6.37
N ILE A 67 13.25 3.95 7.25
CA ILE A 67 11.80 3.87 7.07
C ILE A 67 11.19 5.21 7.48
N VAL A 68 10.15 5.63 6.77
CA VAL A 68 9.24 6.67 7.24
C VAL A 68 7.84 6.11 7.19
N GLU A 69 7.25 5.98 8.36
CA GLU A 69 5.93 5.39 8.55
C GLU A 69 5.01 6.31 9.36
N LYS A 70 3.71 6.08 9.19
CA LYS A 70 2.65 6.76 9.95
C LYS A 70 1.62 5.76 10.40
N LYS A 71 1.10 6.00 11.61
CA LYS A 71 -0.14 5.38 12.04
C LYS A 71 -1.31 5.92 11.22
N PHE A 72 -2.21 5.04 10.79
CA PHE A 72 -3.37 5.44 10.00
C PHE A 72 -4.62 4.63 10.38
N THR A 73 -5.78 5.17 10.01
CA THR A 73 -7.07 4.50 10.12
C THR A 73 -7.73 4.53 8.75
N PHE A 74 -8.21 3.36 8.26
CA PHE A 74 -8.93 3.33 7.00
C PHE A 74 -10.27 4.06 7.12
N PRO A 75 -10.64 4.93 6.15
CA PRO A 75 -11.95 5.53 6.14
C PRO A 75 -13.03 4.46 5.92
N GLY A 76 -14.19 4.62 6.56
CA GLY A 76 -15.31 3.70 6.39
C GLY A 76 -15.19 2.40 7.20
N PHE A 77 -14.26 2.32 8.13
CA PHE A 77 -14.26 1.27 9.16
C PHE A 77 -15.47 1.44 10.09
N VAL A 78 -16.21 0.35 10.32
CA VAL A 78 -17.53 0.41 10.99
C VAL A 78 -17.50 -0.20 12.40
N ASP A 79 -16.54 -1.08 12.69
CA ASP A 79 -16.48 -1.74 13.99
C ASP A 79 -15.82 -0.84 15.05
N SER A 80 -16.20 -1.00 16.32
CA SER A 80 -15.74 -0.14 17.42
C SER A 80 -14.88 -0.86 18.47
N ASP A 81 -14.60 -2.15 18.31
CA ASP A 81 -13.85 -2.98 19.26
C ASP A 81 -13.15 -4.17 18.57
N PRO A 82 -11.83 -4.42 18.79
CA PRO A 82 -10.87 -3.49 19.40
C PRO A 82 -10.75 -2.20 18.60
N SER A 83 -10.32 -1.11 19.24
CA SER A 83 -10.15 0.15 18.51
C SER A 83 -9.00 0.03 17.50
N VAL A 84 -9.19 0.56 16.28
CA VAL A 84 -8.17 0.58 15.22
C VAL A 84 -6.90 1.28 15.72
N GLU A 85 -7.08 2.26 16.60
CA GLU A 85 -6.00 3.02 17.24
C GLU A 85 -5.06 2.15 18.10
N GLU A 86 -5.54 1.03 18.65
CA GLU A 86 -4.78 0.15 19.53
C GLU A 86 -3.88 -0.84 18.78
N LEU A 87 -4.15 -1.12 17.50
CA LEU A 87 -3.55 -2.24 16.76
C LEU A 87 -2.34 -1.86 15.89
N GLY A 88 -1.78 -0.66 16.08
CA GLY A 88 -0.53 -0.27 15.43
C GLY A 88 -0.62 -0.46 13.92
N HIS A 89 -1.55 0.23 13.26
CA HIS A 89 -1.65 0.19 11.80
C HIS A 89 -0.67 1.18 11.20
N HIS A 90 0.46 0.67 10.75
CA HIS A 90 1.51 1.48 10.15
C HIS A 90 1.46 1.34 8.63
N ALA A 91 1.61 2.45 7.94
CA ALA A 91 1.88 2.48 6.52
C ALA A 91 3.14 3.31 6.31
N GLY A 92 4.05 2.81 5.48
CA GLY A 92 5.34 3.45 5.34
C GLY A 92 6.01 3.22 4.01
N TYR A 93 7.04 4.03 3.80
CA TYR A 93 7.95 3.89 2.70
C TYR A 93 9.36 3.67 3.21
N TYR A 94 10.07 2.74 2.57
CA TYR A 94 11.50 2.51 2.75
C TYR A 94 12.26 2.97 1.52
N ARG A 95 13.22 3.90 1.69
CA ARG A 95 14.13 4.31 0.61
C ARG A 95 15.25 3.30 0.49
N LEU A 96 15.22 2.52 -0.59
CA LEU A 96 16.20 1.47 -0.84
C LEU A 96 17.63 2.06 -0.91
N PRO A 97 18.61 1.46 -0.20
CA PRO A 97 19.96 2.04 -0.10
C PRO A 97 20.76 1.85 -1.40
N HIS A 98 20.47 0.80 -2.17
CA HIS A 98 21.15 0.45 -3.42
C HIS A 98 20.30 0.78 -4.67
N SER A 99 19.55 1.88 -4.59
CA SER A 99 18.75 2.43 -5.67
C SER A 99 18.98 3.94 -5.78
N LYS A 100 18.62 4.53 -6.92
CA LYS A 100 18.69 5.98 -7.14
C LYS A 100 17.48 6.70 -6.57
N ALA A 101 16.29 6.14 -6.79
CA ALA A 101 15.01 6.76 -6.44
C ALA A 101 13.94 5.78 -5.95
N ALA A 102 14.23 4.47 -5.91
CA ALA A 102 13.25 3.48 -5.50
C ALA A 102 12.83 3.60 -4.03
N ARG A 103 11.51 3.51 -3.82
CA ARG A 103 10.84 3.52 -2.53
C ARG A 103 9.88 2.35 -2.46
N MET A 104 10.07 1.52 -1.46
CA MET A 104 9.24 0.34 -1.20
C MET A 104 8.15 0.68 -0.20
N PHE A 105 6.89 0.44 -0.56
CA PHE A 105 5.74 0.64 0.28
C PHE A 105 5.40 -0.63 1.07
N TYR A 106 4.89 -0.45 2.29
CA TYR A 106 4.33 -1.53 3.07
C TYR A 106 3.18 -1.05 3.97
N PHE A 107 2.32 -2.00 4.30
CA PHE A 107 1.45 -1.93 5.46
C PHE A 107 1.91 -2.90 6.54
N PHE A 108 1.77 -2.50 7.80
CA PHE A 108 2.07 -3.32 8.96
C PHE A 108 0.92 -3.25 9.98
N PHE A 109 0.54 -4.41 10.50
CA PHE A 109 -0.54 -4.57 11.48
C PHE A 109 -0.01 -5.42 12.65
N GLU A 110 -0.12 -4.91 13.87
CA GLU A 110 0.21 -5.70 15.06
C GLU A 110 -0.84 -6.79 15.29
N SER A 111 -0.44 -7.86 15.98
CA SER A 111 -1.37 -8.94 16.35
C SER A 111 -2.50 -8.41 17.23
N ARG A 112 -3.73 -8.84 16.92
CA ARG A 112 -4.92 -8.58 17.74
C ARG A 112 -4.92 -9.32 19.08
N ASN A 113 -4.16 -10.40 19.18
CA ASN A 113 -4.18 -11.27 20.35
C ASN A 113 -2.96 -11.05 21.25
N ASN A 114 -1.74 -11.10 20.70
CA ASN A 114 -0.53 -11.00 21.48
C ASN A 114 0.63 -10.39 20.68
N LYS A 115 1.26 -9.34 21.23
CA LYS A 115 2.42 -8.69 20.59
C LYS A 115 3.63 -9.60 20.46
N ASP A 116 3.73 -10.65 21.28
CA ASP A 116 4.78 -11.68 21.19
C ASP A 116 4.52 -12.71 20.07
N ASP A 117 3.37 -12.64 19.37
CA ASP A 117 3.09 -13.50 18.22
C ASP A 117 4.12 -13.30 17.10
N PRO A 118 4.35 -14.28 16.21
CA PRO A 118 5.34 -14.17 15.16
C PRO A 118 5.17 -12.95 14.24
N VAL A 119 6.28 -12.43 13.72
CA VAL A 119 6.25 -11.50 12.59
C VAL A 119 6.14 -12.29 11.30
N VAL A 120 5.12 -11.98 10.51
CA VAL A 120 4.87 -12.64 9.23
C VAL A 120 4.94 -11.59 8.12
N ILE A 121 5.83 -11.78 7.15
CA ILE A 121 5.81 -10.99 5.91
C ILE A 121 5.03 -11.74 4.84
N TRP A 122 4.12 -11.04 4.17
CA TRP A 122 3.34 -11.52 3.05
C TRP A 122 3.80 -10.87 1.74
N LEU A 123 4.03 -11.70 0.73
CA LEU A 123 4.45 -11.29 -0.61
C LEU A 123 3.45 -11.84 -1.65
N THR A 124 2.74 -10.95 -2.34
CA THR A 124 1.95 -11.34 -3.51
C THR A 124 2.85 -11.52 -4.74
N GLY A 125 2.50 -12.49 -5.60
CA GLY A 125 3.25 -12.85 -6.80
C GLY A 125 2.99 -11.96 -8.02
N GLY A 126 2.57 -12.57 -9.13
CA GLY A 126 2.39 -11.92 -10.43
C GLY A 126 3.39 -12.41 -11.47
N PRO A 127 4.62 -11.85 -11.54
CA PRO A 127 5.22 -10.78 -10.72
C PRO A 127 4.55 -9.41 -10.89
N GLY A 128 4.62 -8.55 -9.86
CA GLY A 128 4.12 -7.17 -9.93
C GLY A 128 2.67 -6.96 -9.46
N CYS A 129 2.06 -7.98 -8.86
CA CYS A 129 0.75 -7.83 -8.21
C CYS A 129 0.94 -7.30 -6.79
N SER A 130 0.14 -6.30 -6.41
CA SER A 130 0.29 -5.64 -5.11
C SER A 130 -0.17 -6.53 -3.95
N SER A 131 0.48 -6.37 -2.81
CA SER A 131 0.17 -7.15 -1.60
C SER A 131 -1.11 -6.69 -0.91
N GLU A 132 -1.65 -5.52 -1.28
CA GLU A 132 -2.96 -5.04 -0.83
C GLU A 132 -4.11 -5.90 -1.34
N ILE A 133 -3.91 -6.69 -2.41
CA ILE A 133 -4.91 -7.68 -2.83
C ILE A 133 -5.14 -8.66 -1.68
N ALA A 134 -4.07 -9.21 -1.11
CA ALA A 134 -4.17 -10.13 0.01
C ALA A 134 -4.67 -9.47 1.28
N LEU A 135 -4.25 -8.21 1.51
CA LEU A 135 -4.73 -7.40 2.62
C LEU A 135 -6.26 -7.31 2.67
N PHE A 136 -6.92 -7.05 1.52
CA PHE A 136 -8.35 -6.77 1.49
C PHE A 136 -9.24 -7.95 1.07
N TYR A 137 -8.68 -8.95 0.39
CA TYR A 137 -9.45 -10.05 -0.19
C TYR A 137 -9.07 -11.44 0.31
N GLU A 138 -7.97 -11.58 1.06
CA GLU A 138 -7.46 -12.89 1.47
C GLU A 138 -7.32 -12.97 2.99
N ASN A 139 -6.19 -12.54 3.53
CA ASN A 139 -5.77 -12.84 4.90
C ASN A 139 -5.44 -11.61 5.74
N GLY A 140 -5.68 -10.41 5.23
CA GLY A 140 -5.51 -9.20 6.03
C GLY A 140 -6.58 -9.02 7.10
N PRO A 141 -6.39 -8.01 7.97
CA PRO A 141 -7.26 -7.72 9.12
C PRO A 141 -8.66 -7.27 8.74
N PHE A 142 -8.85 -6.81 7.50
CA PHE A 142 -10.10 -6.21 7.05
C PHE A 142 -10.70 -6.97 5.87
N GLN A 143 -12.02 -6.88 5.76
CA GLN A 143 -12.76 -7.28 4.58
C GLN A 143 -13.82 -6.23 4.27
N PHE A 144 -14.26 -6.17 3.01
CA PHE A 144 -15.36 -5.30 2.63
C PHE A 144 -16.68 -5.77 3.26
N SER A 145 -17.44 -4.83 3.84
CA SER A 145 -18.79 -5.11 4.33
C SER A 145 -19.68 -5.62 3.20
N LYS A 146 -20.51 -6.62 3.52
CA LYS A 146 -21.51 -7.16 2.60
C LYS A 146 -22.65 -6.16 2.35
N GLU A 147 -22.97 -5.33 3.34
CA GLU A 147 -24.01 -4.31 3.22
C GLU A 147 -23.52 -3.08 2.44
N ASN A 148 -22.28 -2.64 2.68
CA ASN A 148 -21.68 -1.49 2.01
C ASN A 148 -20.25 -1.80 1.57
N LYS A 149 -20.05 -1.99 0.27
CA LYS A 149 -18.72 -2.27 -0.32
C LYS A 149 -17.71 -1.11 -0.19
N LEU A 150 -18.14 0.06 0.30
CA LEU A 150 -17.25 1.19 0.63
C LEU A 150 -16.87 1.22 2.12
N SER A 151 -17.30 0.24 2.90
CA SER A 151 -17.00 0.08 4.32
C SER A 151 -16.14 -1.14 4.57
N LEU A 152 -15.27 -1.05 5.56
CA LEU A 152 -14.45 -2.15 6.06
C LEU A 152 -14.97 -2.63 7.40
N VAL A 153 -14.93 -3.94 7.60
CA VAL A 153 -15.22 -4.63 8.87
C VAL A 153 -14.08 -5.58 9.19
N TRP A 154 -13.98 -6.01 10.43
CA TRP A 154 -12.98 -7.00 10.84
C TRP A 154 -13.11 -8.29 10.01
N ASN A 155 -11.96 -8.80 9.58
CA ASN A 155 -11.84 -10.17 9.11
C ASN A 155 -11.64 -11.07 10.34
N GLN A 156 -12.63 -11.89 10.69
CA GLN A 156 -12.54 -12.82 11.83
C GLN A 156 -11.51 -13.94 11.61
N TYR A 157 -11.05 -14.11 10.37
CA TYR A 157 -10.03 -15.09 9.98
C TYR A 157 -8.75 -14.42 9.46
N GLY A 158 -8.58 -13.13 9.74
CA GLY A 158 -7.36 -12.40 9.42
C GLY A 158 -6.16 -13.01 10.13
N TRP A 159 -5.01 -13.05 9.44
CA TRP A 159 -3.78 -13.62 9.99
C TRP A 159 -3.19 -12.79 11.13
N ASP A 160 -3.63 -11.54 11.25
CA ASP A 160 -3.34 -10.68 12.40
C ASP A 160 -3.94 -11.21 13.73
N MET A 161 -4.83 -12.21 13.70
CA MET A 161 -5.23 -12.95 14.91
C MET A 161 -4.11 -13.82 15.49
N ALA A 162 -3.05 -14.09 14.75
CA ALA A 162 -1.97 -14.99 15.19
C ALA A 162 -0.58 -14.49 14.76
N SER A 163 -0.47 -13.25 14.31
CA SER A 163 0.80 -12.69 13.85
C SER A 163 0.80 -11.17 13.82
N ASN A 164 1.99 -10.59 13.91
CA ASN A 164 2.27 -9.24 13.50
C ASN A 164 2.57 -9.27 11.99
N ILE A 165 1.63 -8.83 11.15
CA ILE A 165 1.65 -9.10 9.70
C ILE A 165 2.07 -7.87 8.88
N ILE A 166 2.99 -8.08 7.94
CA ILE A 166 3.56 -7.06 7.04
C ILE A 166 3.16 -7.41 5.60
N PHE A 167 2.52 -6.48 4.89
CA PHE A 167 2.24 -6.59 3.46
C PHE A 167 3.18 -5.66 2.70
N VAL A 168 4.00 -6.21 1.81
CA VAL A 168 5.03 -5.44 1.10
C VAL A 168 4.76 -5.45 -0.40
N ASP A 169 4.76 -4.26 -0.99
CA ASP A 169 4.67 -4.10 -2.43
C ASP A 169 6.04 -4.24 -3.08
N GLN A 170 6.23 -5.35 -3.80
CA GLN A 170 7.50 -5.69 -4.43
C GLN A 170 7.28 -6.46 -5.74
N PRO A 171 8.19 -6.36 -6.72
CA PRO A 171 9.39 -5.51 -6.76
C PRO A 171 9.04 -4.01 -6.94
N THR A 172 10.06 -3.15 -6.99
CA THR A 172 9.88 -1.71 -7.29
C THR A 172 9.07 -1.52 -8.57
N GLY A 173 8.02 -0.70 -8.51
CA GLY A 173 7.01 -0.53 -9.57
C GLY A 173 5.68 -1.26 -9.30
N THR A 174 5.61 -2.07 -8.25
CA THR A 174 4.41 -2.79 -7.81
C THR A 174 3.55 -1.91 -6.91
N GLY A 175 2.24 -1.83 -7.19
CA GLY A 175 1.26 -1.12 -6.35
C GLY A 175 1.68 0.31 -6.01
N PHE A 176 1.94 0.58 -4.74
CA PHE A 176 2.39 1.87 -4.24
C PHE A 176 3.91 2.03 -4.17
N SER A 177 4.69 0.97 -4.40
CA SER A 177 6.15 1.03 -4.53
C SER A 177 6.56 1.63 -5.87
N TYR A 178 7.42 2.65 -5.86
CA TYR A 178 7.74 3.41 -7.07
C TYR A 178 9.21 3.82 -7.14
N THR A 179 9.64 4.20 -8.35
CA THR A 179 10.90 4.87 -8.63
C THR A 179 10.70 5.94 -9.71
N THR A 180 11.61 6.92 -9.78
CA THR A 180 11.71 7.87 -10.90
C THR A 180 12.87 7.57 -11.83
N ASP A 181 13.61 6.47 -11.61
CA ASP A 181 14.69 6.02 -12.47
C ASP A 181 14.50 4.53 -12.81
N ASP A 182 14.26 4.24 -14.08
CA ASP A 182 13.97 2.90 -14.58
C ASP A 182 15.09 1.88 -14.31
N SER A 183 16.33 2.34 -14.08
CA SER A 183 17.43 1.43 -13.72
C SER A 183 17.31 0.81 -12.32
N ASP A 184 16.38 1.30 -11.49
CA ASP A 184 16.08 0.69 -10.20
C ASP A 184 15.13 -0.52 -10.29
N VAL A 185 14.52 -0.77 -11.45
CA VAL A 185 13.61 -1.91 -11.64
C VAL A 185 14.40 -3.22 -11.59
N ARG A 186 13.95 -4.16 -10.76
CA ARG A 186 14.59 -5.48 -10.64
C ARG A 186 14.09 -6.42 -11.72
N HIS A 187 15.00 -7.24 -12.25
CA HIS A 187 14.72 -8.18 -13.33
C HIS A 187 15.01 -9.64 -12.96
N ASP A 188 15.42 -9.90 -11.71
CA ASP A 188 15.69 -11.23 -11.17
C ASP A 188 15.45 -11.28 -9.65
N GLU A 189 15.33 -12.50 -9.12
CA GLU A 189 15.10 -12.73 -7.69
C GLU A 189 16.30 -12.33 -6.82
N ASN A 190 17.50 -12.22 -7.39
CA ASN A 190 18.67 -11.75 -6.66
C ASN A 190 18.50 -10.27 -6.29
N GLY A 191 18.11 -9.42 -7.23
CA GLY A 191 17.77 -8.01 -6.97
C GLY A 191 16.62 -7.88 -5.96
N VAL A 192 15.54 -8.64 -6.17
CA VAL A 192 14.35 -8.60 -5.28
C VAL A 192 14.69 -9.05 -3.85
N SER A 193 15.45 -10.13 -3.69
CA SER A 193 15.82 -10.64 -2.37
C SER A 193 16.76 -9.71 -1.61
N ASN A 194 17.64 -8.98 -2.30
CA ASN A 194 18.48 -7.94 -1.67
C ASN A 194 17.64 -6.75 -1.19
N ASP A 195 16.71 -6.26 -2.02
CA ASP A 195 15.80 -5.17 -1.63
C ASP A 195 14.94 -5.55 -0.41
N LEU A 196 14.38 -6.76 -0.41
CA LEU A 196 13.60 -7.30 0.71
C LEU A 196 14.44 -7.49 1.97
N TYR A 197 15.69 -7.91 1.83
CA TYR A 197 16.61 -8.02 2.96
C TYR A 197 16.92 -6.67 3.58
N ASP A 198 17.24 -5.66 2.78
CA ASP A 198 17.50 -4.30 3.26
C ASP A 198 16.26 -3.72 3.95
N PHE A 199 15.08 -3.93 3.36
CA PHE A 199 13.81 -3.58 3.99
C PHE A 199 13.64 -4.28 5.35
N LEU A 200 13.88 -5.60 5.43
CA LEU A 200 13.72 -6.35 6.66
C LEU A 200 14.65 -5.85 7.78
N GLN A 201 15.91 -5.54 7.43
CA GLN A 201 16.86 -4.95 8.39
C GLN A 201 16.36 -3.59 8.90
N ALA A 202 15.84 -2.75 8.00
CA ALA A 202 15.29 -1.45 8.38
C ALA A 202 14.01 -1.60 9.22
N PHE A 203 13.14 -2.57 8.90
CA PHE A 203 11.90 -2.83 9.63
C PHE A 203 12.19 -3.20 11.09
N PHE A 204 13.10 -4.16 11.34
CA PHE A 204 13.44 -4.55 12.71
C PHE A 204 14.23 -3.49 13.47
N LYS A 205 14.92 -2.59 12.77
CA LYS A 205 15.55 -1.41 13.37
C LYS A 205 14.51 -0.38 13.83
N GLU A 206 13.48 -0.16 13.01
CA GLU A 206 12.37 0.75 13.34
C GLU A 206 11.46 0.17 14.43
N HIS A 207 11.28 -1.16 14.42
CA HIS A 207 10.45 -1.90 15.38
C HIS A 207 11.26 -2.88 16.23
N PRO A 208 12.17 -2.39 17.10
CA PRO A 208 13.07 -3.24 17.87
C PRO A 208 12.34 -4.18 18.83
N GLN A 209 11.09 -3.87 19.21
CA GLN A 209 10.25 -4.72 20.05
C GLN A 209 9.96 -6.09 19.43
N PHE A 210 9.95 -6.22 18.09
CA PHE A 210 9.65 -7.48 17.42
C PHE A 210 10.89 -8.33 17.09
N THR A 211 12.09 -7.86 17.45
CA THR A 211 13.36 -8.56 17.11
C THR A 211 13.51 -9.93 17.77
N LYS A 212 12.72 -10.21 18.81
CA LYS A 212 12.72 -11.49 19.53
C LYS A 212 11.62 -12.44 19.06
N ASN A 213 10.68 -11.96 18.25
CA ASN A 213 9.57 -12.75 17.76
C ASN A 213 10.08 -13.70 16.68
N ASP A 214 9.45 -14.86 16.55
CA ASP A 214 9.68 -15.73 15.40
C ASP A 214 9.36 -14.97 14.11
N PHE A 215 10.12 -15.23 13.03
CA PHE A 215 9.92 -14.58 11.74
C PHE A 215 9.64 -15.59 10.64
N TYR A 216 8.56 -15.37 9.88
CA TYR A 216 8.13 -16.23 8.79
C TYR A 216 7.99 -15.44 7.48
N ILE A 217 8.50 -16.02 6.40
CA ILE A 217 8.38 -15.48 5.04
C ILE A 217 7.28 -16.24 4.32
N THR A 218 6.24 -15.54 3.90
CA THR A 218 5.03 -16.13 3.30
C THR A 218 4.61 -15.37 2.04
N GLY A 219 3.73 -15.97 1.25
CA GLY A 219 3.27 -15.37 0.01
C GLY A 219 2.63 -16.37 -0.94
N GLU A 220 2.15 -15.86 -2.08
CA GLU A 220 1.39 -16.62 -3.07
C GLU A 220 1.96 -16.49 -4.50
N SER A 221 1.70 -17.50 -5.34
CA SER A 221 1.90 -17.44 -6.79
C SER A 221 3.39 -17.30 -7.13
N TYR A 222 3.79 -16.28 -7.89
CA TYR A 222 5.19 -16.00 -8.19
C TYR A 222 6.04 -15.76 -6.92
N ALA A 223 5.42 -15.50 -5.76
CA ALA A 223 6.15 -15.52 -4.50
C ALA A 223 6.79 -16.87 -4.18
N GLY A 224 6.38 -17.96 -4.83
CA GLY A 224 7.13 -19.23 -4.81
C GLY A 224 8.58 -19.10 -5.32
N HIS A 225 8.91 -18.04 -6.07
CA HIS A 225 10.28 -17.65 -6.43
C HIS A 225 10.87 -16.63 -5.45
N TYR A 226 10.08 -15.64 -5.03
CA TYR A 226 10.54 -14.61 -4.08
C TYR A 226 10.91 -15.17 -2.71
N ILE A 227 10.05 -16.01 -2.14
CA ILE A 227 10.20 -16.60 -0.79
C ILE A 227 11.53 -17.35 -0.66
N PRO A 228 11.87 -18.35 -1.50
CA PRO A 228 13.13 -19.07 -1.34
C PRO A 228 14.36 -18.19 -1.60
N ALA A 229 14.30 -17.26 -2.54
CA ALA A 229 15.40 -16.33 -2.79
C ALA A 229 15.63 -15.41 -1.58
N PHE A 230 14.56 -14.86 -1.02
CA PHE A 230 14.60 -14.01 0.16
C PHE A 230 15.04 -14.78 1.41
N ALA A 231 14.49 -15.97 1.66
CA ALA A 231 14.90 -16.82 2.77
C ALA A 231 16.39 -17.20 2.68
N SER A 232 16.88 -17.53 1.48
CA SER A 232 18.31 -17.79 1.25
C SER A 232 19.17 -16.57 1.58
N ARG A 233 18.74 -15.38 1.15
CA ARG A 233 19.46 -14.12 1.42
C ARG A 233 19.48 -13.74 2.91
N VAL A 234 18.37 -13.96 3.63
CA VAL A 234 18.29 -13.79 5.09
C VAL A 234 19.23 -14.75 5.81
N HIS A 235 19.20 -16.04 5.43
CA HIS A 235 20.08 -17.05 6.00
C HIS A 235 21.57 -16.73 5.81
N GLN A 236 21.94 -16.19 4.65
CA GLN A 236 23.30 -15.71 4.38
C GLN A 236 23.66 -14.50 5.25
N GLY A 237 22.74 -13.54 5.40
CA GLY A 237 22.93 -12.37 6.24
C GLY A 237 23.13 -12.69 7.73
N ASN A 238 22.42 -13.69 8.24
CA ASN A 238 22.54 -14.12 9.65
C ASN A 238 23.84 -14.89 9.96
N LYS A 239 24.58 -15.34 8.94
CA LYS A 239 25.86 -16.05 9.09
C LYS A 239 27.07 -15.13 9.00
N ALA A 240 26.87 -13.86 8.63
CA ALA A 240 27.91 -12.88 8.38
C ALA A 240 28.41 -12.20 9.68
#